data_AF-A0A7L4TCS7-F1
#
_entry.id   AF-A0A7L4TCS7-F1
#
_cell.length_a   1.000
_cell.length_b   1.000
_cell.length_c   1.000
_cell.angle_alpha   90.00
_cell.angle_beta   90.00
_cell.angle_gamma   90.00
#
_symmetry.space_group_name_H-M   'P 1'
#
loop_
_entity.id
_entity.type
_entity.pdbx_description
1 polymer ?
#
loop_
_entity_poly.entity_id
_entity_poly.type
_entity_poly.pdbx_seq_one_letter_code
_entity_poly.pdbx_strand_id
1 'polypeptide(L)'
;VGSLNVAMTLYAEKLGRTEKFDVIHAHDWLVGVAAKALKASLCVPLLATIHATEHGRNNGIHTELQYEINQKEWELTYEADRVVVCSDYMKEELMTIFSLPEEKLSVIPNGVDLDLVRSLRDSTVELESNDMFTVFSVGRMVKEKGFQTIIDAAEDLKHKGAPIRFVLAGKGPMLREFQ
;
A
#
# COMPACT_ATOMS: atom_id res chain seq x y z
N VAL A 1 12.05 1.82 -14.57
CA VAL A 1 12.27 2.66 -13.37
C VAL A 1 13.34 3.73 -13.59
N GLY A 2 14.52 3.39 -14.15
CA GLY A 2 15.61 4.35 -14.35
C GLY A 2 15.25 5.60 -15.17
N SER A 3 14.58 5.45 -16.32
CA SER A 3 14.18 6.59 -17.18
C SER A 3 13.22 7.56 -16.48
N LEU A 4 12.29 7.04 -15.67
CA LEU A 4 11.36 7.84 -14.89
C LEU A 4 12.10 8.69 -13.85
N ASN A 5 13.02 8.09 -13.10
CA ASN A 5 13.77 8.81 -12.07
C ASN A 5 14.64 9.91 -12.66
N VAL A 6 15.32 9.65 -13.79
CA VAL A 6 16.10 10.69 -14.49
C VAL A 6 15.21 11.85 -14.94
N ALA A 7 14.05 11.55 -15.53
CA ALA A 7 13.12 12.59 -15.97
C ALA A 7 12.58 13.43 -14.78
N MET A 8 12.22 12.77 -13.66
CA MET A 8 11.78 13.45 -12.45
C MET A 8 12.87 14.36 -11.87
N THR A 9 14.10 13.87 -11.75
CA THR A 9 15.23 14.66 -11.25
C THR A 9 15.47 15.89 -12.11
N LEU A 10 15.64 15.72 -13.43
CA LEU A 10 15.92 16.85 -14.34
C LEU A 10 14.80 17.89 -14.33
N TYR A 11 13.54 17.45 -14.27
CA TYR A 11 12.41 18.36 -14.24
C TYR A 11 12.32 19.13 -12.91
N ALA A 12 12.49 18.44 -11.78
CA ALA A 12 12.47 19.08 -10.47
C ALA A 12 13.66 20.04 -10.27
N GLU A 13 14.85 19.72 -10.76
CA GLU A 13 15.99 20.65 -10.76
C GLU A 13 15.76 21.88 -11.63
N LYS A 14 15.10 21.71 -12.78
CA LYS A 14 14.70 22.84 -13.62
C LYS A 14 13.72 23.74 -12.88
N LEU A 15 12.72 23.16 -12.20
CA LEU A 15 11.77 23.92 -11.37
C LEU A 15 12.45 24.60 -10.18
N GLY A 16 13.42 23.95 -9.54
CA GLY A 16 14.17 24.50 -8.40
C GLY A 16 15.00 25.75 -8.73
N ARG A 17 15.13 26.12 -10.01
CA ARG A 17 15.76 27.38 -10.46
C ARG A 17 14.80 28.57 -10.42
N THR A 18 13.50 28.33 -10.44
CA THR A 18 12.45 29.36 -10.46
C THR A 18 11.57 29.33 -9.22
N GLU A 19 11.42 28.15 -8.61
CA GLU A 19 10.61 27.91 -7.43
C GLU A 19 11.50 27.43 -6.27
N LYS A 20 11.13 27.81 -5.05
CA LYS A 20 11.79 27.31 -3.84
C LYS A 20 10.99 26.16 -3.26
N PHE A 21 11.64 25.02 -3.02
CA PHE A 21 11.08 23.90 -2.30
C PHE A 21 11.60 23.90 -0.86
N ASP A 22 10.73 23.53 0.09
CA ASP A 22 11.11 23.37 1.50
C ASP A 22 11.28 21.89 1.89
N VAL A 23 10.72 20.96 1.11
CA VAL A 23 10.76 19.51 1.37
C VAL A 23 10.57 18.72 0.09
N ILE A 24 11.22 17.56 0.00
CA ILE A 24 10.93 16.51 -1.00
C ILE A 24 10.12 15.42 -0.31
N HIS A 25 9.01 14.99 -0.91
CA HIS A 25 8.21 13.89 -0.38
C HIS A 25 8.14 12.74 -1.38
N ALA A 26 8.87 11.67 -1.10
CA ALA A 26 8.90 10.44 -1.90
C ALA A 26 7.85 9.43 -1.42
N HIS A 27 7.13 8.82 -2.35
CA HIS A 27 6.21 7.73 -2.05
C HIS A 27 6.73 6.43 -2.67
N ASP A 28 7.11 5.49 -1.81
CA ASP A 28 7.72 4.20 -2.11
C ASP A 28 9.05 4.25 -2.89
N TRP A 29 9.72 3.09 -2.91
CA TRP A 29 11.08 2.90 -3.44
C TRP A 29 11.23 3.20 -4.94
N LEU A 30 10.13 3.16 -5.72
CA LEU A 30 10.16 3.37 -7.17
C LEU A 30 10.73 4.74 -7.57
N VAL A 31 10.56 5.75 -6.71
CA VAL A 31 11.07 7.12 -6.92
C VAL A 31 12.27 7.45 -6.05
N GLY A 32 12.81 6.46 -5.31
CA GLY A 32 13.86 6.68 -4.32
C GLY A 32 15.16 7.21 -4.90
N VAL A 33 15.53 6.79 -6.11
CA VAL A 33 16.74 7.28 -6.80
C VAL A 33 16.63 8.78 -7.11
N ALA A 34 15.48 9.23 -7.62
CA ALA A 34 15.22 10.65 -7.87
C ALA A 34 15.19 11.45 -6.57
N ALA A 35 14.53 10.93 -5.54
CA ALA A 35 14.43 11.57 -4.23
C ALA A 35 15.81 11.80 -3.59
N LYS A 36 16.68 10.78 -3.60
CA LYS A 36 18.06 10.88 -3.12
C LYS A 36 18.86 11.92 -3.91
N ALA A 37 18.78 11.89 -5.24
CA ALA A 37 19.47 12.85 -6.09
C ALA A 37 19.02 14.29 -5.82
N LEU A 38 17.71 14.52 -5.71
CA LEU A 38 17.13 15.83 -5.45
C LEU A 38 17.42 16.35 -4.05
N LYS A 39 17.44 15.48 -3.03
CA LYS A 39 17.90 15.86 -1.67
C LYS A 39 19.31 16.45 -1.73
N ALA A 40 20.20 15.80 -2.48
CA ALA A 40 21.58 16.26 -2.64
C ALA A 40 21.70 17.54 -3.47
N SER A 41 20.95 17.68 -4.57
CA SER A 41 21.10 18.83 -5.47
C SER A 41 20.34 20.08 -5.01
N LEU A 42 19.18 19.91 -4.37
CA LEU A 42 18.36 21.01 -3.86
C LEU A 42 18.67 21.37 -2.39
N CYS A 43 19.41 20.52 -1.68
CA CYS A 43 19.78 20.71 -0.27
C CYS A 43 18.56 20.91 0.67
N VAL A 44 17.48 20.17 0.43
CA VAL A 44 16.24 20.22 1.23
C VAL A 44 15.96 18.89 1.91
N PRO A 45 15.24 18.86 3.05
CA PRO A 45 14.84 17.63 3.73
C PRO A 45 14.04 16.69 2.82
N LEU A 46 14.23 15.39 3.04
CA LEU A 46 13.51 14.29 2.38
C LEU A 46 12.58 13.59 3.37
N LEU A 47 11.30 13.61 3.06
CA LEU A 47 10.26 12.78 3.67
C LEU A 47 10.01 11.57 2.76
N ALA A 48 9.94 10.38 3.32
CA ALA A 48 9.50 9.19 2.59
C ALA A 48 8.20 8.64 3.18
N THR A 49 7.25 8.22 2.35
CA THR A 49 6.12 7.39 2.78
C THR A 49 6.30 5.98 2.23
N ILE A 50 6.23 4.99 3.11
CA ILE A 50 6.25 3.56 2.75
C ILE A 50 4.84 2.98 2.97
N HIS A 51 4.22 2.52 1.89
CA HIS A 51 2.85 1.98 1.94
C HIS A 51 2.80 0.49 2.25
N ALA A 52 3.84 -0.24 1.84
CA ALA A 52 4.05 -1.66 2.11
C ALA A 52 5.51 -1.99 1.79
N THR A 53 6.01 -3.09 2.34
CA THR A 53 7.33 -3.63 1.98
C THR A 53 7.23 -4.87 1.11
N GLU A 54 8.28 -5.16 0.35
CA GLU A 54 8.40 -6.39 -0.40
C GLU A 54 8.45 -7.61 0.54
N HIS A 55 9.12 -7.45 1.68
CA HIS A 55 9.14 -8.44 2.75
C HIS A 55 7.73 -8.74 3.27
N GLY A 56 6.94 -7.72 3.62
CA GLY A 56 5.57 -7.87 4.13
C GLY A 56 4.62 -8.50 3.11
N ARG A 57 4.74 -8.13 1.83
CA ARG A 57 3.93 -8.71 0.74
C ARG A 57 4.16 -10.21 0.56
N ASN A 58 5.41 -10.65 0.70
CA ASN A 58 5.80 -12.02 0.39
C ASN A 58 6.04 -12.87 1.65
N ASN A 59 5.82 -12.33 2.85
CA ASN A 59 6.18 -12.94 4.13
C ASN A 59 7.63 -13.41 4.16
N GLY A 60 8.54 -12.51 3.80
CA GLY A 60 9.96 -12.79 3.64
C GLY A 60 10.48 -12.44 2.24
N ILE A 61 11.78 -12.63 2.07
CA ILE A 61 12.49 -12.42 0.80
C ILE A 61 13.00 -13.77 0.31
N HIS A 62 12.50 -14.20 -0.85
CA HIS A 62 12.70 -15.55 -1.39
C HIS A 62 13.36 -15.57 -2.77
N THR A 63 13.46 -14.41 -3.43
CA THR A 63 14.03 -14.28 -4.78
C THR A 63 15.01 -13.11 -4.85
N GLU A 64 15.90 -13.13 -5.85
CA GLU A 64 16.86 -12.05 -6.10
C GLU A 64 16.15 -10.71 -6.40
N LEU A 65 15.07 -10.76 -7.19
CA LEU A 65 14.27 -9.56 -7.47
C LEU A 65 13.66 -8.98 -6.18
N GLN A 66 13.11 -9.83 -5.31
CA GLN A 66 12.57 -9.38 -4.02
C GLN A 66 13.66 -8.76 -3.16
N TYR A 67 14.86 -9.35 -3.16
CA TYR A 67 16.01 -8.79 -2.45
C TYR A 67 16.37 -7.40 -3.00
N GLU A 68 16.49 -7.23 -4.31
CA GLU A 68 16.76 -5.93 -4.92
C GLU A 68 15.72 -4.85 -4.57
N ILE A 69 14.44 -5.23 -4.54
CA ILE A 69 13.35 -4.31 -4.16
C ILE A 69 13.49 -3.94 -2.68
N ASN A 70 13.67 -4.93 -1.81
CA ASN A 70 13.86 -4.74 -0.38
C ASN A 70 15.06 -3.82 -0.09
N GLN A 71 16.16 -3.94 -0.84
CA GLN A 71 17.30 -3.04 -0.71
C GLN A 71 16.95 -1.60 -1.11
N LYS A 72 16.17 -1.39 -2.17
CA LYS A 72 15.72 -0.04 -2.58
C LYS A 72 14.75 0.57 -1.56
N GLU A 73 13.90 -0.24 -0.95
CA GLU A 73 13.04 0.17 0.16
C GLU A 73 13.89 0.61 1.36
N TRP A 74 14.86 -0.21 1.76
CA TRP A 74 15.78 0.12 2.83
C TRP A 74 16.56 1.42 2.53
N GLU A 75 17.15 1.54 1.34
CA GLU A 75 17.91 2.72 0.92
C GLU A 75 17.08 4.00 1.00
N LEU A 76 15.83 3.98 0.50
CA LEU A 76 14.95 5.15 0.60
C LEU A 76 14.71 5.54 2.06
N THR A 77 14.41 4.57 2.92
CA THR A 77 14.17 4.86 4.35
C THR A 77 15.43 5.31 5.07
N TYR A 78 16.61 4.87 4.64
CA TYR A 78 17.89 5.31 5.17
C TYR A 78 18.15 6.78 4.81
N GLU A 79 17.99 7.13 3.54
CA GLU A 79 18.24 8.48 3.02
C GLU A 79 17.23 9.53 3.51
N ALA A 80 16.00 9.14 3.79
CA ALA A 80 14.97 10.05 4.29
C ALA A 80 15.34 10.62 5.66
N ASP A 81 14.97 11.88 5.93
CA ASP A 81 15.09 12.50 7.25
C ASP A 81 13.95 12.07 8.17
N ARG A 82 12.78 11.80 7.59
CA ARG A 82 11.59 11.25 8.27
C ARG A 82 10.90 10.22 7.39
N VAL A 83 10.30 9.23 8.03
CA VAL A 83 9.55 8.16 7.35
C VAL A 83 8.12 8.12 7.87
N VAL A 84 7.16 8.19 6.95
CA VAL A 84 5.73 8.06 7.22
C VAL A 84 5.27 6.66 6.84
N VAL A 85 4.45 6.06 7.68
CA VAL A 85 3.79 4.78 7.42
C VAL A 85 2.29 4.89 7.70
N CYS A 86 1.50 4.02 7.10
CA CYS A 86 0.04 4.12 7.14
C CYS A 86 -0.61 3.43 8.35
N SER A 87 0.16 2.71 9.18
CA SER A 87 -0.34 1.99 10.35
C SER A 87 0.76 1.69 11.37
N ASP A 88 0.38 1.39 12.61
CA ASP A 88 1.32 0.91 13.64
C ASP A 88 1.97 -0.41 13.25
N TYR A 89 1.23 -1.30 12.56
CA TYR A 89 1.79 -2.53 11.99
C TYR A 89 2.98 -2.24 11.06
N MET A 90 2.82 -1.29 10.13
CA MET A 90 3.91 -0.92 9.22
C MET A 90 5.07 -0.26 9.97
N LYS A 91 4.80 0.50 11.03
CA LYS A 91 5.83 1.08 11.90
C LYS A 91 6.67 -0.02 12.53
N GLU A 92 6.02 -1.00 13.16
CA GLU A 92 6.67 -2.17 13.77
C GLU A 92 7.44 -3.01 12.74
N GLU A 93 6.86 -3.20 11.55
CA GLU A 93 7.51 -3.93 10.45
C GLU A 93 8.84 -3.25 10.06
N LEU A 94 8.83 -1.95 9.78
CA LEU A 94 10.05 -1.22 9.40
C LEU A 94 11.10 -1.17 10.52
N MET A 95 10.68 -1.06 11.78
CA MET A 95 11.58 -1.18 12.93
C MET A 95 12.23 -2.57 12.98
N THR A 96 11.47 -3.62 12.65
CA THR A 96 11.95 -4.99 12.71
C THR A 96 12.88 -5.33 11.55
N ILE A 97 12.45 -5.09 10.31
CA ILE A 97 13.16 -5.59 9.12
C ILE A 97 14.28 -4.64 8.67
N PHE A 98 14.14 -3.34 8.92
CA PHE A 98 15.13 -2.32 8.54
C PHE A 98 15.86 -1.69 9.71
N SER A 99 15.55 -2.09 10.96
CA SER A 99 16.16 -1.52 12.17
C SER A 99 16.04 0.01 12.23
N LEU A 100 14.95 0.57 11.71
CA LEU A 100 14.73 2.00 11.75
C LEU A 100 14.48 2.48 13.18
N PRO A 101 15.08 3.59 13.61
CA PRO A 101 14.81 4.18 14.91
C PRO A 101 13.36 4.69 14.98
N GLU A 102 12.71 4.47 16.11
CA GLU A 102 11.30 4.83 16.31
C GLU A 102 11.05 6.33 16.08
N GLU A 103 11.97 7.17 16.55
CA GLU A 103 11.89 8.62 16.44
C GLU A 103 11.95 9.13 15.00
N LYS A 104 12.36 8.30 14.03
CA LYS A 104 12.34 8.64 12.60
C LYS A 104 10.98 8.36 11.95
N LEU A 105 10.17 7.51 12.57
CA LEU A 105 8.90 7.03 12.04
C LEU A 105 7.72 7.88 12.52
N SER A 106 6.71 8.01 11.66
CA SER A 106 5.44 8.67 12.00
C SER A 106 4.29 7.93 11.34
N VAL A 107 3.23 7.65 12.10
CA VAL A 107 2.05 6.96 11.59
C VAL A 107 1.04 8.00 11.13
N ILE A 108 0.74 8.01 9.83
CA ILE A 108 -0.29 8.86 9.21
C ILE A 108 -1.16 7.97 8.33
N PRO A 109 -2.36 7.58 8.80
CA PRO A 109 -3.26 6.74 8.01
C PRO A 109 -3.74 7.41 6.73
N ASN A 110 -4.02 6.60 5.70
CA ASN A 110 -4.65 7.10 4.48
C ASN A 110 -6.06 7.64 4.78
N GLY A 111 -6.37 8.81 4.24
CA GLY A 111 -7.68 9.44 4.37
C GLY A 111 -8.74 8.80 3.46
N VAL A 112 -10.01 9.04 3.80
CA VAL A 112 -11.19 8.71 2.97
C VAL A 112 -12.06 9.96 2.82
N ASP A 113 -12.57 10.20 1.62
CA ASP A 113 -13.53 11.28 1.37
C ASP A 113 -14.91 10.87 1.88
N LEU A 114 -15.31 11.46 3.02
CA LEU A 114 -16.59 11.13 3.66
C LEU A 114 -17.80 11.64 2.89
N ASP A 115 -17.67 12.70 2.12
CA ASP A 115 -18.78 13.28 1.37
C ASP A 115 -19.07 12.45 0.12
N LEU A 116 -18.01 11.95 -0.54
CA LEU A 116 -18.14 10.92 -1.57
C LEU A 116 -18.86 9.67 -1.03
N VAL A 117 -18.43 9.14 0.13
CA VAL A 117 -19.06 7.96 0.74
C VAL A 117 -20.53 8.21 1.07
N ARG A 118 -20.87 9.39 1.60
CA ARG A 118 -22.26 9.76 1.92
C ARG A 118 -23.12 9.88 0.67
N SER A 119 -22.64 10.54 -0.39
CA SER A 119 -23.40 10.69 -1.64
C SER A 119 -23.75 9.35 -2.30
N LEU A 120 -22.88 8.35 -2.17
CA LEU A 120 -23.13 7.00 -2.69
C LEU A 120 -24.12 6.21 -1.83
N ARG A 121 -24.27 6.52 -0.54
CA ARG A 121 -25.26 5.87 0.34
C ARG A 121 -26.70 6.16 -0.10
N ASP A 122 -26.93 7.36 -0.62
CA ASP A 122 -28.26 7.78 -1.09
C ASP A 122 -28.58 7.24 -2.50
N SER A 123 -27.60 6.64 -3.17
CA SER A 123 -27.84 5.87 -4.39
C SER A 123 -28.48 4.53 -4.03
N THR A 124 -29.77 4.38 -4.35
CA THR A 124 -30.49 3.12 -4.15
C THR A 124 -30.00 2.11 -5.19
N VAL A 125 -29.07 1.25 -4.80
CA VAL A 125 -28.85 -0.01 -5.50
C VAL A 125 -29.92 -0.97 -4.99
N GLU A 126 -30.89 -1.31 -5.83
CA GLU A 126 -31.83 -2.39 -5.54
C GLU A 126 -31.05 -3.70 -5.50
N LEU A 127 -30.65 -4.12 -4.30
CA LEU A 127 -30.22 -5.48 -4.06
C LEU A 127 -31.49 -6.32 -3.98
N GLU A 128 -31.55 -7.42 -4.75
CA GLU A 128 -32.63 -8.39 -4.62
C GLU A 128 -32.84 -8.73 -3.15
N SER A 129 -34.06 -8.47 -2.65
CA SER A 129 -34.43 -8.81 -1.29
C SER A 129 -34.32 -10.32 -1.12
N ASN A 130 -33.43 -10.73 -0.25
CA ASN A 130 -33.29 -12.12 0.15
C ASN A 130 -33.26 -12.14 1.68
N ASP A 131 -34.02 -13.03 2.30
CA ASP A 131 -34.07 -13.19 3.76
C ASP A 131 -32.75 -13.70 4.36
N MET A 132 -31.73 -13.94 3.52
CA MET A 132 -30.39 -14.35 3.95
C MET A 132 -29.48 -13.17 4.33
N PHE A 133 -28.76 -13.32 5.45
CA PHE A 133 -27.67 -12.42 5.81
C PHE A 133 -26.56 -12.49 4.75
N THR A 134 -26.09 -11.34 4.27
CA THR A 134 -25.08 -11.29 3.19
C THR A 134 -23.73 -10.83 3.70
N VAL A 135 -22.72 -11.68 3.53
CA VAL A 135 -21.31 -11.33 3.70
C VAL A 135 -20.77 -10.90 2.34
N PHE A 136 -20.41 -9.62 2.22
CA PHE A 136 -19.83 -9.05 1.01
C PHE A 136 -18.34 -8.76 1.21
N SER A 137 -17.49 -9.25 0.30
CA SER A 137 -16.06 -8.95 0.28
C SER A 137 -15.66 -8.48 -1.11
N VAL A 138 -14.92 -7.37 -1.17
CA VAL A 138 -14.48 -6.75 -2.43
C VAL A 138 -12.99 -6.44 -2.42
N GLY A 139 -12.30 -6.77 -3.51
CA GLY A 139 -10.89 -6.44 -3.66
C GLY A 139 -10.19 -7.20 -4.77
N ARG A 140 -8.89 -6.96 -4.94
CA ARG A 140 -8.04 -7.78 -5.81
C ARG A 140 -7.97 -9.20 -5.24
N MET A 141 -8.22 -10.23 -6.06
CA MET A 141 -8.15 -11.63 -5.64
C MET A 141 -6.70 -12.10 -5.59
N VAL A 142 -6.04 -11.75 -4.48
CA VAL A 142 -4.67 -12.09 -4.11
C VAL A 142 -4.67 -12.63 -2.68
N LYS A 143 -3.59 -13.31 -2.30
CA LYS A 143 -3.50 -14.09 -1.05
C LYS A 143 -3.74 -13.20 0.19
N GLU A 144 -3.20 -11.99 0.16
CA GLU A 144 -3.24 -11.00 1.24
C GLU A 144 -4.66 -10.45 1.50
N LYS A 145 -5.61 -10.69 0.60
CA LYS A 145 -7.01 -10.33 0.80
C LYS A 145 -7.84 -11.41 1.49
N GLY A 146 -7.27 -12.58 1.75
CA GLY A 146 -7.90 -13.61 2.59
C GLY A 146 -9.18 -14.21 2.01
N PHE A 147 -9.37 -14.16 0.69
CA PHE A 147 -10.56 -14.71 0.04
C PHE A 147 -10.73 -16.21 0.33
N GLN A 148 -9.62 -16.98 0.41
CA GLN A 148 -9.66 -18.39 0.80
C GLN A 148 -10.32 -18.59 2.17
N THR A 149 -9.95 -17.79 3.17
CA THR A 149 -10.54 -17.87 4.52
C THR A 149 -12.04 -17.62 4.51
N ILE A 150 -12.52 -16.73 3.63
CA ILE A 150 -13.96 -16.46 3.48
C ILE A 150 -14.66 -17.65 2.83
N ILE A 151 -14.03 -18.30 1.84
CA ILE A 151 -14.56 -19.50 1.18
C ILE A 151 -14.65 -20.67 2.17
N ASP A 152 -13.60 -20.92 2.95
CA ASP A 152 -13.57 -21.98 3.96
C ASP A 152 -14.67 -21.75 5.02
N ALA A 153 -14.85 -20.51 5.48
CA ALA A 153 -15.92 -20.15 6.39
C ALA A 153 -17.32 -20.35 5.78
N ALA A 154 -17.48 -20.09 4.47
CA ALA A 154 -18.73 -20.31 3.76
C ALA A 154 -19.09 -21.81 3.69
N GLU A 155 -18.11 -22.69 3.47
CA GLU A 155 -18.30 -24.14 3.49
C GLU A 155 -18.76 -24.62 4.88
N ASP A 156 -18.08 -24.19 5.95
CA ASP A 156 -18.43 -24.53 7.32
C ASP A 156 -19.85 -24.09 7.70
N LEU A 157 -20.25 -22.88 7.30
CA LEU A 157 -21.57 -22.33 7.60
C LEU A 157 -22.67 -22.96 6.77
N LYS A 158 -22.36 -23.35 5.52
CA LYS A 158 -23.24 -24.16 4.68
C LYS A 158 -23.53 -25.52 5.33
N HIS A 159 -22.52 -26.20 5.87
CA HIS A 159 -22.70 -27.47 6.58
C HIS A 159 -23.55 -27.33 7.84
N LYS A 160 -23.55 -26.16 8.48
CA LYS A 160 -24.40 -25.85 9.65
C LYS A 160 -25.82 -25.40 9.28
N GLY A 161 -26.15 -25.30 7.99
CA GLY A 161 -27.47 -24.87 7.52
C GLY A 161 -27.79 -23.40 7.81
N ALA A 162 -26.76 -22.54 7.98
CA ALA A 162 -26.96 -21.13 8.25
C ALA A 162 -27.54 -20.41 7.02
N PRO A 163 -28.57 -19.55 7.16
CA PRO A 163 -29.16 -18.78 6.07
C PRO A 163 -28.27 -17.56 5.71
N ILE A 164 -27.09 -17.83 5.16
CA ILE A 164 -26.06 -16.85 4.86
C ILE A 164 -25.65 -16.95 3.39
N ARG A 165 -25.58 -15.79 2.72
CA ARG A 165 -25.07 -15.63 1.36
C ARG A 165 -23.67 -15.00 1.40
N PHE A 166 -22.73 -15.57 0.68
CA PHE A 166 -21.40 -14.99 0.47
C PHE A 166 -21.30 -14.41 -0.93
N VAL A 167 -20.86 -13.16 -1.06
CA VAL A 167 -20.64 -12.47 -2.33
C VAL A 167 -19.21 -11.96 -2.36
N LEU A 168 -18.40 -12.51 -3.27
CA LEU A 168 -17.01 -12.14 -3.47
C LEU A 168 -16.88 -11.37 -4.79
N ALA A 169 -16.48 -10.10 -4.73
CA ALA A 169 -16.35 -9.23 -5.89
C ALA A 169 -14.89 -8.84 -6.13
N GLY A 170 -14.36 -9.14 -7.32
CA GLY A 170 -12.96 -8.86 -7.59
C GLY A 170 -12.42 -9.54 -8.83
N LYS A 171 -11.18 -9.18 -9.17
CA LYS A 171 -10.35 -9.90 -10.14
C LYS A 171 -8.95 -10.03 -9.57
N GLY A 172 -8.23 -11.06 -9.98
CA GLY A 172 -6.85 -11.25 -9.58
C GLY A 172 -6.34 -12.63 -9.99
N PRO A 173 -5.03 -12.88 -9.81
CA PRO A 173 -4.40 -14.14 -10.17
C PRO A 173 -5.10 -15.38 -9.58
N MET A 174 -5.59 -15.27 -8.34
CA MET A 174 -6.25 -16.38 -7.64
C MET A 174 -7.69 -16.65 -8.10
N LEU A 175 -8.30 -15.80 -8.94
CA LEU A 175 -9.68 -16.00 -9.36
C LEU A 175 -9.90 -17.37 -10.01
N ARG A 176 -8.92 -17.88 -10.78
CA ARG A 176 -9.00 -19.20 -11.41
C ARG A 176 -8.98 -20.36 -10.41
N GLU A 177 -8.42 -20.15 -9.22
CA GLU A 177 -8.36 -21.15 -8.16
C GLU A 177 -9.68 -21.22 -7.37
N PHE A 178 -10.50 -20.17 -7.45
CA PHE A 178 -11.79 -20.06 -6.74
C PHE A 178 -13.01 -20.40 -7.61
N GLN A 179 -12.81 -20.74 -8.88
CA GLN A 179 -13.86 -21.13 -9.83
C GLN A 179 -13.92 -22.64 -10.00
#